data_AF-W4QVF3-F1
#
_entry.id   AF-W4QVF3-F1
#
_cell.length_a   1.000
_cell.length_b   1.000
_cell.length_c   1.000
_cell.angle_alpha   90.00
_cell.angle_beta   90.00
_cell.angle_gamma   90.00
#
_symmetry.space_group_name_H-M   'P 1'
#
loop_
_entity.id
_entity.type
_entity.pdbx_description
1 polymer ?
#
loop_
_entity_poly.entity_id
_entity_poly.type
_entity_poly.pdbx_seq_one_letter_code
_entity_poly.pdbx_strand_id
1 'polypeptide(L)'
;MSQDEQLRKERLHLLLQQLQIPDQVVQAHFQEAMIRKLVISKEKRAWHFHIEVPVVLPVTIYELFSDRLRVTFEHIAAVSFSFHYQKNDLTESEWGEYWPLIISKLSMISSGIKELLSKQTPAFDGKRLVIQVRNETEAVALKRKLSEPFQDSLASLSLPLVKIDTDIRESKQEFEKFVEKRNEEDHSKVVEAILEKKKQEKQAEKDLSGKPLVIGYPIKDDPMPLEAIIDEERRVTVQGYVFNAETRELRSGRTLLTFKITDYTDSILVKMFSRDKEDIPLLQAIKKGMWVKVRGGIQNDTFVRDLVMIGNDVNQLTPDERKDTADESEKRVELHLHTTMSQMDGIVSAGKYVEQAAKWGHPAVAITDHGVVQAFPEAYSAGKKHGIKVLYGLEANVVDDGVPIAYNESHRLLMEDEFVVFDVETTGLSAVYNTIIELAAVKIKGGEIIDRFESFADPHEPLTNTIIELTGITDDMVRGQPEVSEVLRKFKDWAKDAILVAHNASLIWGS
;
A
#
# COMPACT_ATOMS: atom_id res chain seq x y z
N MET A 1 44.11 61.45 15.92
CA MET A 1 43.23 61.42 14.73
C MET A 1 43.98 62.05 13.57
N SER A 2 43.90 61.44 12.39
CA SER A 2 44.44 62.00 11.15
C SER A 2 43.61 63.23 10.72
N GLN A 3 44.22 64.26 10.11
CA GLN A 3 43.48 65.41 9.55
C GLN A 3 42.38 64.96 8.55
N ASP A 4 42.59 63.85 7.84
CA ASP A 4 41.61 63.28 6.90
C ASP A 4 40.39 62.67 7.62
N GLU A 5 40.60 62.09 8.81
CA GLU A 5 39.53 61.48 9.61
C GLU A 5 38.58 62.55 10.17
N GLN A 6 39.12 63.68 10.61
CA GLN A 6 38.35 64.81 11.12
C GLN A 6 37.48 65.43 10.02
N LEU A 7 38.04 65.58 8.80
CA LEU A 7 37.29 66.04 7.63
C LEU A 7 36.13 65.11 7.25
N ARG A 8 36.30 63.78 7.38
CA ARG A 8 35.24 62.79 7.10
C ARG A 8 34.11 62.83 8.13
N LYS A 9 34.42 63.12 9.40
CA LYS A 9 33.43 63.35 10.46
C LYS A 9 32.65 64.64 10.23
N GLU A 10 33.32 65.73 9.87
CA GLU A 10 32.67 67.00 9.53
C GLU A 10 31.71 66.85 8.33
N ARG A 11 32.10 66.10 7.29
CA ARG A 11 31.23 65.80 6.14
C ARG A 11 30.00 65.00 6.53
N LEU A 12 30.12 64.02 7.45
CA LEU A 12 28.95 63.30 7.95
C LEU A 12 28.04 64.24 8.74
N HIS A 13 28.61 65.10 9.59
CA HIS A 13 27.83 66.04 10.38
C HIS A 13 27.02 67.00 9.50
N LEU A 14 27.62 67.54 8.42
CA LEU A 14 26.92 68.33 7.42
C LEU A 14 25.79 67.56 6.73
N LEU A 15 26.02 66.28 6.40
CA LEU A 15 24.96 65.41 5.85
C LEU A 15 23.81 65.25 6.86
N LEU A 16 24.11 64.92 8.11
CA LEU A 16 23.08 64.72 9.15
C LEU A 16 22.25 65.99 9.40
N GLN A 17 22.88 67.18 9.32
CA GLN A 17 22.17 68.47 9.37
C GLN A 17 21.24 68.66 8.16
N GLN A 18 21.70 68.33 6.94
CA GLN A 18 20.86 68.39 5.74
C GLN A 18 19.67 67.43 5.81
N LEU A 19 19.88 66.24 6.40
CA LEU A 19 18.84 65.25 6.66
C LEU A 19 17.88 65.64 7.79
N GLN A 20 18.16 66.73 8.52
CA GLN A 20 17.40 67.18 9.68
C GLN A 20 17.26 66.09 10.75
N ILE A 21 18.33 65.31 10.98
CA ILE A 21 18.36 64.33 12.07
C ILE A 21 18.42 65.08 13.41
N PRO A 22 17.57 64.75 14.41
CA PRO A 22 17.57 65.44 15.69
C PRO A 22 18.92 65.37 16.40
N ASP A 23 19.37 66.48 17.00
CA ASP A 23 20.68 66.57 17.67
C ASP A 23 20.88 65.49 18.75
N GLN A 24 19.81 65.13 19.47
CA GLN A 24 19.83 64.05 20.45
C GLN A 24 20.22 62.69 19.83
N VAL A 25 19.70 62.38 18.63
CA VAL A 25 20.03 61.16 17.88
C VAL A 25 21.47 61.22 17.37
N VAL A 26 21.90 62.39 16.88
CA VAL A 26 23.28 62.61 16.41
C VAL A 26 24.29 62.38 17.54
N GLN A 27 24.03 62.95 18.72
CA GLN A 27 24.89 62.76 19.90
C GLN A 27 24.89 61.30 20.38
N ALA A 28 23.74 60.64 20.41
CA ALA A 28 23.64 59.27 20.91
C ALA A 28 24.27 58.22 19.98
N HIS A 29 24.15 58.38 18.65
CA HIS A 29 24.44 57.30 17.70
C HIS A 29 25.48 57.63 16.62
N PHE A 30 25.73 58.92 16.34
CA PHE A 30 26.59 59.35 15.23
C PHE A 30 27.82 60.16 15.65
N GLN A 31 28.06 60.35 16.95
CA GLN A 31 29.17 61.16 17.46
C GLN A 31 30.55 60.72 16.95
N GLU A 32 30.75 59.41 16.81
CA GLU A 32 31.99 58.82 16.29
C GLU A 32 31.86 58.31 14.85
N ALA A 33 30.69 58.48 14.22
CA ALA A 33 30.45 58.03 12.86
C ALA A 33 31.15 58.93 11.83
N MET A 34 31.49 58.39 10.66
CA MET A 34 32.12 59.16 9.58
C MET A 34 31.74 58.65 8.19
N ILE A 35 31.83 59.51 7.16
CA ILE A 35 31.67 59.06 5.76
C ILE A 35 32.98 58.43 5.30
N ARG A 36 32.95 57.13 4.96
CA ARG A 36 34.09 56.43 4.34
C ARG A 36 34.29 56.88 2.90
N LYS A 37 33.20 56.88 2.13
CA LYS A 37 33.21 57.16 0.70
C LYS A 37 31.83 57.56 0.21
N LEU A 38 31.79 58.45 -0.76
CA LEU A 38 30.61 58.73 -1.57
C LEU A 38 30.87 58.25 -3.01
N VAL A 39 30.03 57.35 -3.51
CA VAL A 39 30.10 56.87 -4.90
C VAL A 39 29.03 57.59 -5.71
N ILE A 40 29.46 58.32 -6.75
CA ILE A 40 28.57 59.07 -7.64
C ILE A 40 28.58 58.41 -9.01
N SER A 41 27.45 57.84 -9.43
CA SER A 41 27.22 57.40 -10.80
C SER A 41 26.53 58.51 -11.58
N LYS A 42 27.30 59.20 -12.43
CA LYS A 42 26.77 60.28 -13.29
C LYS A 42 25.78 59.76 -14.32
N GLU A 43 26.08 58.61 -14.94
CA GLU A 43 25.22 57.98 -15.95
C GLU A 43 23.87 57.56 -15.39
N LYS A 44 23.82 57.01 -14.18
CA LYS A 44 22.58 56.55 -13.52
C LYS A 44 21.91 57.62 -12.65
N ARG A 45 22.48 58.83 -12.59
CA ARG A 45 22.11 59.89 -11.62
C ARG A 45 21.87 59.31 -10.21
N ALA A 46 22.83 58.54 -9.72
CA ALA A 46 22.69 57.80 -8.47
C ALA A 46 23.88 58.02 -7.53
N TRP A 47 23.61 58.22 -6.24
CA TRP A 47 24.61 58.40 -5.19
C TRP A 47 24.52 57.27 -4.17
N HIS A 48 25.66 56.73 -3.76
CA HIS A 48 25.75 55.73 -2.71
C HIS A 48 26.70 56.19 -1.60
N PHE A 49 26.17 56.30 -0.38
CA PHE A 49 26.89 56.74 0.80
C PHE A 49 27.41 55.53 1.60
N HIS A 50 28.72 55.41 1.76
CA HIS A 50 29.30 54.46 2.70
C HIS A 50 29.63 55.18 4.01
N ILE A 51 28.94 54.81 5.08
CA ILE A 51 29.02 55.49 6.38
C ILE A 51 29.53 54.48 7.40
N GLU A 52 30.58 54.85 8.12
CA GLU A 52 31.09 54.06 9.23
C GLU A 52 30.45 54.51 10.53
N VAL A 53 29.98 53.55 11.32
CA VAL A 53 29.31 53.76 12.61
C VAL A 53 29.94 52.79 13.62
N PRO A 54 30.14 53.17 14.89
CA PRO A 54 30.78 52.29 15.86
C PRO A 54 30.00 50.99 16.13
N VAL A 55 28.69 51.09 16.28
CA VAL A 55 27.79 49.98 16.63
C VAL A 55 26.58 49.93 15.71
N VAL A 56 25.90 48.78 15.66
CA VAL A 56 24.61 48.64 14.94
C VAL A 56 23.63 49.66 15.49
N LEU A 57 22.96 50.39 14.61
CA LEU A 57 21.96 51.38 15.00
C LEU A 57 20.68 50.67 15.45
N PRO A 58 19.84 51.27 16.31
CA PRO A 58 18.47 50.80 16.50
C PRO A 58 17.69 50.87 15.18
N VAL A 59 16.76 49.94 14.95
CA VAL A 59 16.01 49.84 13.68
C VAL A 59 15.27 51.14 13.35
N THR A 60 14.72 51.81 14.36
CA THR A 60 13.99 53.09 14.21
C THR A 60 14.91 54.21 13.72
N ILE A 61 16.18 54.22 14.13
CA ILE A 61 17.17 55.20 13.67
C ILE A 61 17.64 54.86 12.26
N TYR A 62 17.79 53.57 11.93
CA TYR A 62 18.08 53.14 10.56
C TYR A 62 16.98 53.58 9.59
N GLU A 63 15.71 53.33 9.93
CA GLU A 63 14.55 53.71 9.11
C GLU A 63 14.44 55.24 8.99
N LEU A 64 14.60 55.96 10.09
CA LEU A 64 14.63 57.42 10.09
C LEU A 64 15.72 57.96 9.14
N PHE A 65 16.94 57.43 9.22
CA PHE A 65 18.03 57.83 8.34
C PHE A 65 17.71 57.50 6.88
N SER A 66 17.19 56.30 6.61
CA SER A 66 16.82 55.83 5.27
C SER A 66 15.77 56.73 4.62
N ASP A 67 14.69 57.03 5.35
CA ASP A 67 13.61 57.87 4.84
C ASP A 67 14.06 59.32 4.65
N ARG A 68 14.80 59.89 5.61
CA ARG A 68 15.33 61.25 5.49
C ARG A 68 16.31 61.38 4.34
N LEU A 69 17.20 60.41 4.14
CA LEU A 69 18.13 60.40 3.01
C LEU A 69 17.38 60.40 1.69
N ARG A 70 16.38 59.52 1.55
CA ARG A 70 15.55 59.44 0.34
C ARG A 70 14.85 60.77 0.06
N VAL A 71 14.08 61.28 1.02
CA VAL A 71 13.28 62.51 0.86
C VAL A 71 14.16 63.73 0.57
N THR A 72 15.31 63.85 1.22
CA THR A 72 16.18 65.02 1.05
C THR A 72 16.79 65.09 -0.34
N PHE A 73 17.10 63.94 -0.96
CA PHE A 73 17.86 63.90 -2.21
C PHE A 73 17.10 63.35 -3.42
N GLU A 74 15.85 62.88 -3.27
CA GLU A 74 15.05 62.31 -4.37
C GLU A 74 14.89 63.24 -5.58
N HIS A 75 14.87 64.56 -5.35
CA HIS A 75 14.79 65.57 -6.41
C HIS A 75 16.11 65.75 -7.19
N ILE A 76 17.23 65.26 -6.66
CA ILE A 76 18.58 65.42 -7.22
C ILE A 76 19.02 64.12 -7.90
N ALA A 77 19.02 63.01 -7.14
CA ALA A 77 19.58 61.73 -7.54
C ALA A 77 18.91 60.58 -6.79
N ALA A 78 18.92 59.38 -7.38
CA ALA A 78 18.58 58.17 -6.64
C ALA A 78 19.65 57.90 -5.58
N VAL A 79 19.27 57.89 -4.31
CA VAL A 79 20.20 57.72 -3.19
C VAL A 79 20.09 56.35 -2.55
N SER A 80 21.24 55.83 -2.12
CA SER A 80 21.36 54.60 -1.35
C SER A 80 22.51 54.73 -0.36
N PHE A 81 22.58 53.85 0.63
CA PHE A 81 23.63 53.88 1.63
C PHE A 81 23.97 52.47 2.11
N SER A 82 25.16 52.32 2.68
CA SER A 82 25.57 51.14 3.45
C SER A 82 26.26 51.60 4.71
N PHE A 83 25.85 51.04 5.84
CA PHE A 83 26.55 51.24 7.11
C PHE A 83 27.69 50.22 7.24
N HIS A 84 28.82 50.66 7.79
CA HIS A 84 29.95 49.82 8.11
C HIS A 84 30.14 49.89 9.62
N TYR A 85 29.74 48.84 10.32
CA TYR A 85 29.82 48.79 11.77
C TYR A 85 31.19 48.31 12.22
N GLN A 86 31.77 48.94 13.24
CA GLN A 86 33.00 48.44 13.87
C GLN A 86 32.70 47.24 14.77
N LYS A 87 31.57 47.28 15.48
CA LYS A 87 31.00 46.16 16.23
C LYS A 87 29.59 45.90 15.72
N ASN A 88 29.34 44.67 15.25
CA ASN A 88 28.10 44.28 14.62
C ASN A 88 27.35 43.17 15.38
N ASP A 89 27.64 42.96 16.66
CA ASP A 89 26.90 41.99 17.48
C ASP A 89 25.51 42.53 17.83
N LEU A 90 24.47 41.76 17.57
CA LEU A 90 23.09 42.05 18.00
C LEU A 90 22.67 41.09 19.12
N THR A 91 21.94 41.63 20.09
CA THR A 91 21.19 40.88 21.08
C THR A 91 19.93 40.25 20.47
N GLU A 92 19.32 39.30 21.17
CA GLU A 92 18.07 38.67 20.73
C GLU A 92 16.94 39.70 20.54
N SER A 93 16.84 40.71 21.42
CA SER A 93 15.85 41.78 21.29
C SER A 93 16.06 42.62 20.03
N GLU A 94 17.32 42.99 19.73
CA GLU A 94 17.64 43.78 18.55
C GLU A 94 17.41 42.99 17.25
N TRP A 95 17.67 41.67 17.26
CA TRP A 95 17.28 40.79 16.15
C TRP A 95 15.76 40.77 15.94
N GLY A 96 14.98 40.73 17.02
CA GLY A 96 13.53 40.81 16.98
C GLY A 96 13.02 42.13 16.39
N GLU A 97 13.65 43.26 16.74
CA GLU A 97 13.32 44.58 16.20
C GLU A 97 13.66 44.73 14.72
N TYR A 98 14.80 44.16 14.29
CA TYR A 98 15.22 44.18 12.89
C TYR A 98 14.43 43.20 12.01
N TRP A 99 13.74 42.23 12.60
CA TRP A 99 13.09 41.14 11.88
C TRP A 99 12.05 41.59 10.83
N PRO A 100 11.12 42.52 11.11
CA PRO A 100 10.17 43.01 10.11
C PRO A 100 10.87 43.67 8.92
N LEU A 101 11.93 44.44 9.19
CA LEU A 101 12.72 45.10 8.16
C LEU A 101 13.48 44.09 7.29
N ILE A 102 14.06 43.04 7.90
CA ILE A 102 14.67 41.93 7.18
C ILE A 102 13.65 41.25 6.26
N ILE A 103 12.45 40.92 6.76
CA ILE A 103 11.40 40.29 5.94
C ILE A 103 10.98 41.19 4.77
N SER A 104 10.89 42.50 4.99
CA SER A 104 10.53 43.45 3.93
C SER A 104 11.51 43.43 2.75
N LYS A 105 12.81 43.21 3.03
CA LYS A 105 13.90 43.17 2.05
C LYS A 105 14.12 41.80 1.41
N LEU A 106 13.46 40.74 1.89
CA LEU A 106 13.46 39.43 1.24
C LEU A 106 12.81 39.51 -0.15
N SER A 107 13.65 39.48 -1.19
CA SER A 107 13.22 39.37 -2.58
C SER A 107 13.11 37.89 -3.00
N MET A 108 12.32 37.58 -4.04
CA MET A 108 12.21 36.23 -4.63
C MET A 108 11.61 35.11 -3.74
N ILE A 109 10.87 35.45 -2.69
CA ILE A 109 10.19 34.48 -1.81
C ILE A 109 8.67 34.56 -1.99
N SER A 110 7.98 33.41 -1.96
CA SER A 110 6.53 33.32 -2.10
C SER A 110 5.78 34.03 -0.97
N SER A 111 4.61 34.61 -1.28
CA SER A 111 3.79 35.35 -0.32
C SER A 111 3.47 34.54 0.95
N GLY A 112 3.24 33.23 0.82
CA GLY A 112 2.98 32.35 1.97
C GLY A 112 4.15 32.20 2.94
N ILE A 113 5.41 32.21 2.46
CA ILE A 113 6.58 32.15 3.35
C ILE A 113 6.77 33.51 4.03
N LYS A 114 6.53 34.62 3.33
CA LYS A 114 6.57 35.96 3.95
C LYS A 114 5.54 36.11 5.06
N GLU A 115 4.32 35.61 4.85
CA GLU A 115 3.25 35.63 5.86
C GLU A 115 3.58 34.75 7.07
N LEU A 116 4.24 33.61 6.86
CA LEU A 116 4.72 32.75 7.95
C LEU A 116 5.80 33.43 8.79
N LEU A 117 6.76 34.09 8.14
CA LEU A 117 7.87 34.77 8.83
C LEU A 117 7.38 36.03 9.56
N SER A 118 6.42 36.77 9.00
CA SER A 118 5.89 37.99 9.63
C SER A 118 5.04 37.74 10.88
N LYS A 119 4.53 36.52 11.05
CA LYS A 119 3.74 36.11 12.23
C LYS A 119 4.58 35.66 13.42
N GLN A 120 5.90 35.64 13.29
CA GLN A 120 6.81 35.15 14.33
C GLN A 120 8.03 36.06 14.50
N THR A 121 8.66 35.99 15.65
CA THR A 121 9.99 36.57 15.93
C THR A 121 10.99 35.44 16.12
N PRO A 122 12.14 35.46 15.45
CA PRO A 122 13.14 34.41 15.58
C PRO A 122 13.79 34.46 16.97
N ALA A 123 14.08 33.28 17.54
CA ALA A 123 14.93 33.18 18.71
C ALA A 123 16.40 33.20 18.28
N PHE A 124 17.29 33.82 19.07
CA PHE A 124 18.72 33.88 18.76
C PHE A 124 19.51 33.06 19.78
N ASP A 125 20.17 31.98 19.33
CA ASP A 125 20.94 31.08 20.19
C ASP A 125 22.42 31.50 20.40
N GLY A 126 22.79 32.69 19.90
CA GLY A 126 24.16 33.19 19.88
C GLY A 126 24.94 32.88 18.59
N LYS A 127 24.44 32.00 17.72
CA LYS A 127 25.06 31.68 16.42
C LYS A 127 24.07 31.66 15.25
N ARG A 128 22.80 31.39 15.51
CA ARG A 128 21.74 31.17 14.51
C ARG A 128 20.44 31.81 14.97
N LEU A 129 19.65 32.19 13.98
CA LEU A 129 18.26 32.59 14.19
C LEU A 129 17.36 31.38 13.95
N VAL A 130 16.58 31.03 14.98
CA VAL A 130 15.72 29.86 15.00
C VAL A 130 14.27 30.30 14.82
N ILE A 131 13.63 29.78 13.78
CA ILE A 131 12.22 30.00 13.46
C ILE A 131 11.41 28.72 13.64
N GLN A 132 10.14 28.88 13.99
CA GLN A 132 9.26 27.78 14.36
C GLN A 132 8.52 27.26 13.12
N VAL A 133 8.54 25.94 12.91
CA VAL A 133 7.89 25.25 11.77
C VAL A 133 7.04 24.07 12.24
N ARG A 134 6.06 23.65 11.43
CA ARG A 134 5.03 22.68 11.85
C ARG A 134 5.43 21.22 11.63
N ASN A 135 6.29 20.95 10.65
CA ASN A 135 6.75 19.60 10.31
C ASN A 135 8.09 19.63 9.57
N GLU A 136 8.74 18.46 9.45
CA GLU A 136 10.03 18.32 8.75
C GLU A 136 9.98 18.74 7.28
N THR A 137 8.85 18.56 6.59
CA THR A 137 8.73 18.92 5.17
C THR A 137 8.80 20.44 4.99
N GLU A 138 8.12 21.19 5.87
CA GLU A 138 8.17 22.64 5.93
C GLU A 138 9.58 23.13 6.30
N ALA A 139 10.24 22.46 7.25
CA ALA A 139 11.62 22.75 7.66
C ALA A 139 12.59 22.68 6.47
N VAL A 140 12.55 21.58 5.71
CA VAL A 140 13.43 21.36 4.56
C VAL A 140 13.14 22.34 3.42
N ALA A 141 11.86 22.58 3.11
CA ALA A 141 11.46 23.50 2.05
C ALA A 141 11.89 24.95 2.35
N LEU A 142 11.74 25.36 3.61
CA LEU A 142 12.05 26.71 4.05
C LEU A 142 13.56 26.92 4.11
N LYS A 143 14.33 25.96 4.64
CA LYS A 143 15.80 26.01 4.63
C LYS A 143 16.35 26.13 3.21
N ARG A 144 15.82 25.37 2.25
CA ARG A 144 16.25 25.43 0.84
C ARG A 144 15.95 26.77 0.17
N LYS A 145 14.77 27.35 0.44
CA LYS A 145 14.31 28.57 -0.25
C LYS A 145 14.76 29.87 0.41
N LEU A 146 15.03 29.85 1.72
CA LEU A 146 15.31 31.05 2.50
C LEU A 146 16.81 31.28 2.72
N SER A 147 17.65 30.25 2.64
CA SER A 147 19.09 30.37 2.94
C SER A 147 19.78 31.52 2.19
N GLU A 148 19.66 31.56 0.86
CA GLU A 148 20.33 32.56 0.02
C GLU A 148 19.66 33.95 0.12
N PRO A 149 18.32 34.10 -0.06
CA PRO A 149 17.68 35.42 0.06
C PRO A 149 17.84 36.06 1.46
N PHE A 150 17.95 35.25 2.50
CA PHE A 150 18.17 35.72 3.86
C PHE A 150 19.58 36.32 4.04
N GLN A 151 20.62 35.65 3.53
CA GLN A 151 21.97 36.22 3.54
C GLN A 151 22.03 37.53 2.75
N ASP A 152 21.38 37.59 1.60
CA ASP A 152 21.32 38.81 0.79
C ASP A 152 20.65 39.96 1.53
N SER A 153 19.56 39.67 2.25
CA SER A 153 18.86 40.67 3.06
C SER A 153 19.74 41.20 4.19
N LEU A 154 20.45 40.31 4.92
CA LEU A 154 21.38 40.70 5.98
C LEU A 154 22.54 41.55 5.43
N ALA A 155 23.13 41.12 4.31
CA ALA A 155 24.20 41.87 3.64
C ALA A 155 23.73 43.27 3.21
N SER A 156 22.51 43.39 2.69
CA SER A 156 21.91 44.68 2.29
C SER A 156 21.68 45.66 3.45
N LEU A 157 21.51 45.14 4.66
CA LEU A 157 21.38 45.91 5.90
C LEU A 157 22.73 46.09 6.62
N SER A 158 23.79 45.46 6.10
CA SER A 158 25.12 45.40 6.69
C SER A 158 25.13 44.78 8.09
N LEU A 159 24.18 43.87 8.35
CA LEU A 159 24.06 43.09 9.57
C LEU A 159 25.05 41.90 9.56
N PRO A 160 25.40 41.33 10.73
CA PRO A 160 26.23 40.12 10.79
C PRO A 160 25.56 38.94 10.07
N LEU A 161 26.34 38.20 9.30
CA LEU A 161 25.88 37.03 8.55
C LEU A 161 25.66 35.86 9.50
N VAL A 162 24.41 35.62 9.88
CA VAL A 162 23.98 34.50 10.72
C VAL A 162 23.18 33.50 9.90
N LYS A 163 23.23 32.22 10.29
CA LYS A 163 22.41 31.18 9.64
C LYS A 163 21.00 31.18 10.21
N ILE A 164 20.03 30.84 9.37
CA ILE A 164 18.68 30.53 9.81
C ILE A 164 18.52 29.02 10.00
N ASP A 165 17.92 28.62 11.11
CA ASP A 165 17.56 27.24 11.42
C ASP A 165 16.09 27.14 11.83
N THR A 166 15.58 25.92 11.86
CA THR A 166 14.18 25.65 12.12
C THR A 166 14.02 24.73 13.32
N ASP A 167 13.06 25.03 14.19
CA ASP A 167 12.67 24.18 15.31
C ASP A 167 11.22 23.70 15.13
N ILE A 168 11.00 22.41 15.41
CA ILE A 168 9.71 21.75 15.17
C ILE A 168 8.90 21.80 16.45
N ARG A 169 7.85 22.61 16.44
CA ARG A 169 6.90 22.67 17.56
C ARG A 169 5.72 21.75 17.27
N GLU A 170 5.71 20.57 17.87
CA GLU A 170 4.51 19.73 17.92
C GLU A 170 3.46 20.37 18.86
N SER A 171 2.77 21.41 18.39
CA SER A 171 1.56 21.92 19.04
C SER A 171 0.37 21.07 18.58
N LYS A 172 0.21 19.90 19.20
CA LYS A 172 -0.87 18.94 18.94
C LYS A 172 -2.27 19.59 19.02
N GLN A 173 -2.46 20.58 19.90
CA GLN A 173 -3.75 21.19 20.20
C GLN A 173 -4.21 22.29 19.22
N GLU A 174 -3.31 23.02 18.58
CA GLU A 174 -3.68 24.07 17.60
C GLU A 174 -3.80 23.50 16.18
N PHE A 175 -3.02 22.45 15.88
CA PHE A 175 -3.14 21.71 14.62
C PHE A 175 -4.49 20.99 14.51
N GLU A 176 -4.97 20.38 15.59
CA GLU A 176 -6.30 19.74 15.62
C GLU A 176 -7.41 20.76 15.32
N LYS A 177 -7.44 21.92 15.99
CA LYS A 177 -8.47 22.95 15.74
C LYS A 177 -8.39 23.60 14.35
N PHE A 178 -7.20 23.74 13.78
CA PHE A 178 -7.01 24.30 12.43
C PHE A 178 -7.34 23.28 11.34
N VAL A 179 -6.99 22.00 11.55
CA VAL A 179 -7.36 20.89 10.66
C VAL A 179 -8.86 20.62 10.73
N GLU A 180 -9.49 20.73 11.89
CA GLU A 180 -10.94 20.57 12.04
C GLU A 180 -11.70 21.67 11.30
N LYS A 181 -11.26 22.94 11.42
CA LYS A 181 -11.90 24.07 10.73
C LYS A 181 -11.65 24.09 9.21
N ARG A 182 -10.45 23.69 8.78
CA ARG A 182 -10.12 23.60 7.34
C ARG A 182 -10.71 22.34 6.71
N ASN A 183 -10.76 21.22 7.43
CA ASN A 183 -11.53 20.07 7.01
C ASN A 183 -13.02 20.41 7.03
N GLU A 184 -13.57 21.20 7.94
CA GLU A 184 -14.97 21.63 7.84
C GLU A 184 -15.23 22.48 6.59
N GLU A 185 -14.32 23.38 6.19
CA GLU A 185 -14.49 24.20 4.97
C GLU A 185 -14.20 23.45 3.66
N ASP A 186 -13.16 22.61 3.63
CA ASP A 186 -12.81 21.79 2.47
C ASP A 186 -13.77 20.59 2.37
N HIS A 187 -14.18 19.97 3.48
CA HIS A 187 -15.24 18.97 3.53
C HIS A 187 -16.60 19.63 3.28
N SER A 188 -16.89 20.86 3.68
CA SER A 188 -18.15 21.51 3.29
C SER A 188 -18.19 21.75 1.79
N LYS A 189 -17.11 22.24 1.17
CA LYS A 189 -17.06 22.44 -0.29
C LYS A 189 -17.02 21.13 -1.07
N VAL A 190 -16.30 20.13 -0.59
CA VAL A 190 -16.26 18.80 -1.21
C VAL A 190 -17.59 18.06 -0.97
N VAL A 191 -18.21 18.18 0.20
CA VAL A 191 -19.53 17.63 0.50
C VAL A 191 -20.61 18.41 -0.24
N GLU A 192 -20.48 19.72 -0.45
CA GLU A 192 -21.40 20.53 -1.25
C GLU A 192 -21.24 20.20 -2.74
N ALA A 193 -20.01 20.03 -3.25
CA ALA A 193 -19.77 19.53 -4.60
C ALA A 193 -20.21 18.06 -4.78
N ILE A 194 -20.02 17.21 -3.77
CA ILE A 194 -20.51 15.82 -3.74
C ILE A 194 -22.03 15.81 -3.56
N LEU A 195 -22.64 16.76 -2.85
CA LEU A 195 -24.09 16.88 -2.66
C LEU A 195 -24.75 17.50 -3.88
N GLU A 196 -24.11 18.42 -4.58
CA GLU A 196 -24.53 18.92 -5.89
C GLU A 196 -24.38 17.83 -6.93
N LYS A 197 -23.24 17.12 -6.98
CA LYS A 197 -23.06 15.95 -7.84
C LYS A 197 -24.05 14.84 -7.48
N LYS A 198 -24.27 14.53 -6.21
CA LYS A 198 -25.28 13.57 -5.75
C LYS A 198 -26.70 14.08 -5.97
N LYS A 199 -26.97 15.39 -5.94
CA LYS A 199 -28.28 15.96 -6.29
C LYS A 199 -28.50 15.84 -7.79
N GLN A 200 -27.52 16.17 -8.62
CA GLN A 200 -27.56 15.97 -10.07
C GLN A 200 -27.69 14.48 -10.41
N GLU A 201 -26.95 13.59 -9.74
CA GLU A 201 -27.07 12.14 -9.88
C GLU A 201 -28.42 11.62 -9.39
N LYS A 202 -28.92 12.07 -8.23
CA LYS A 202 -30.26 11.70 -7.72
C LYS A 202 -31.39 12.26 -8.56
N GLN A 203 -31.21 13.43 -9.16
CA GLN A 203 -32.19 14.08 -10.00
C GLN A 203 -32.20 13.43 -11.39
N ALA A 204 -31.03 13.08 -11.94
CA ALA A 204 -30.91 12.20 -13.09
C ALA A 204 -31.48 10.80 -12.83
N GLU A 205 -31.22 10.19 -11.66
CA GLU A 205 -31.83 8.91 -11.25
C GLU A 205 -33.35 9.01 -11.08
N LYS A 206 -33.87 10.15 -10.60
CA LYS A 206 -35.32 10.42 -10.53
C LYS A 206 -35.93 10.57 -11.91
N ASP A 207 -35.28 11.33 -12.79
CA ASP A 207 -35.73 11.59 -14.17
C ASP A 207 -35.60 10.36 -15.08
N LEU A 208 -34.67 9.45 -14.77
CA LEU A 208 -34.47 8.14 -15.42
C LEU A 208 -35.23 6.99 -14.74
N SER A 209 -35.93 7.23 -13.62
CA SER A 209 -36.63 6.16 -12.91
C SER A 209 -37.77 5.58 -13.76
N GLY A 210 -37.57 4.33 -14.18
CA GLY A 210 -38.56 3.52 -14.91
C GLY A 210 -38.46 3.50 -16.43
N LYS A 211 -37.49 4.19 -17.04
CA LYS A 211 -37.25 4.11 -18.50
C LYS A 211 -35.83 3.61 -18.79
N PRO A 212 -35.64 2.65 -19.71
CA PRO A 212 -34.31 2.18 -20.08
C PRO A 212 -33.49 3.35 -20.67
N LEU A 213 -32.24 3.51 -20.24
CA LEU A 213 -31.35 4.55 -20.75
C LEU A 213 -31.16 4.36 -22.27
N VAL A 214 -31.44 5.40 -23.04
CA VAL A 214 -31.20 5.44 -24.49
C VAL A 214 -30.43 6.72 -24.82
N ILE A 215 -29.25 6.57 -25.40
CA ILE A 215 -28.40 7.63 -25.91
C ILE A 215 -28.34 7.45 -27.43
N GLY A 216 -28.68 8.50 -28.18
CA GLY A 216 -28.79 8.42 -29.64
C GLY A 216 -30.05 7.69 -30.09
N TYR A 217 -29.92 6.82 -31.10
CA TYR A 217 -31.04 6.11 -31.71
C TYR A 217 -31.23 4.70 -31.14
N PRO A 218 -32.47 4.20 -31.03
CA PRO A 218 -32.72 2.81 -30.66
C PRO A 218 -31.98 1.81 -31.57
N ILE A 219 -31.28 0.87 -30.94
CA ILE A 219 -30.51 -0.16 -31.64
C ILE A 219 -31.38 -1.42 -31.83
N LYS A 220 -31.75 -1.70 -33.08
CA LYS A 220 -32.49 -2.92 -33.47
C LYS A 220 -31.59 -4.03 -34.02
N ASP A 221 -30.39 -3.67 -34.46
CA ASP A 221 -29.41 -4.57 -35.08
C ASP A 221 -28.98 -5.66 -34.09
N ASP A 222 -28.80 -6.90 -34.53
CA ASP A 222 -28.31 -7.97 -33.64
C ASP A 222 -26.86 -7.72 -33.21
N PRO A 223 -26.51 -7.98 -31.94
CA PRO A 223 -25.16 -7.75 -31.45
C PRO A 223 -24.20 -8.82 -31.98
N MET A 224 -23.03 -8.38 -32.43
CA MET A 224 -21.89 -9.23 -32.72
C MET A 224 -21.15 -9.59 -31.42
N PRO A 225 -20.66 -10.83 -31.25
CA PRO A 225 -19.77 -11.20 -30.14
C PRO A 225 -18.48 -10.37 -30.16
N LEU A 226 -17.98 -9.99 -28.99
CA LEU A 226 -16.77 -9.17 -28.88
C LEU A 226 -15.52 -9.89 -29.38
N GLU A 227 -15.43 -11.22 -29.24
CA GLU A 227 -14.32 -12.03 -29.76
C GLU A 227 -14.17 -11.99 -31.29
N ALA A 228 -15.24 -11.61 -32.01
CA ALA A 228 -15.23 -11.52 -33.46
C ALA A 228 -14.57 -10.21 -33.98
N ILE A 229 -14.30 -9.25 -33.09
CA ILE A 229 -13.74 -7.95 -33.45
C ILE A 229 -12.21 -8.06 -33.51
N ILE A 230 -11.69 -8.26 -34.72
CA ILE A 230 -10.25 -8.41 -34.97
C ILE A 230 -9.62 -7.25 -35.75
N ASP A 231 -10.43 -6.46 -36.45
CA ASP A 231 -9.99 -5.39 -37.34
C ASP A 231 -10.85 -4.12 -37.16
N GLU A 232 -10.45 -3.03 -37.82
CA GLU A 232 -11.24 -1.80 -37.88
C GLU A 232 -12.55 -2.01 -38.65
N GLU A 233 -13.65 -1.54 -38.07
CA GLU A 233 -14.97 -1.66 -38.67
C GLU A 233 -15.71 -0.33 -38.65
N ARG A 234 -16.40 -0.01 -39.75
CA ARG A 234 -17.10 1.27 -39.88
C ARG A 234 -18.29 1.39 -38.92
N ARG A 235 -19.02 0.29 -38.72
CA ARG A 235 -20.23 0.27 -37.89
C ARG A 235 -20.52 -1.16 -37.44
N VAL A 236 -20.37 -1.39 -36.14
CA VAL A 236 -20.76 -2.63 -35.45
C VAL A 236 -21.75 -2.33 -34.35
N THR A 237 -22.53 -3.34 -34.00
CA THR A 237 -23.37 -3.36 -32.82
C THR A 237 -22.85 -4.45 -31.90
N VAL A 238 -22.58 -4.11 -30.65
CA VAL A 238 -22.10 -5.03 -29.62
C VAL A 238 -22.97 -4.92 -28.39
N GLN A 239 -22.92 -5.90 -27.52
CA GLN A 239 -23.52 -5.82 -26.19
C GLN A 239 -22.52 -6.23 -25.13
N GLY A 240 -22.71 -5.78 -23.90
CA GLY A 240 -21.86 -6.22 -22.80
C GLY A 240 -22.19 -5.61 -21.46
N TYR A 241 -21.64 -6.23 -20.44
CA TYR A 241 -21.59 -5.77 -19.06
C TYR A 241 -20.54 -4.68 -18.90
N VAL A 242 -20.96 -3.52 -18.38
CA VAL A 242 -20.06 -2.40 -18.05
C VAL A 242 -19.33 -2.71 -16.75
N PHE A 243 -18.01 -2.95 -16.82
CA PHE A 243 -17.18 -3.22 -15.64
C PHE A 243 -16.32 -2.03 -15.19
N ASN A 244 -16.20 -1.00 -16.03
CA ASN A 244 -15.55 0.29 -15.72
C ASN A 244 -16.20 1.41 -16.56
N ALA A 245 -16.41 2.59 -15.97
CA ALA A 245 -16.96 3.77 -16.65
C ALA A 245 -16.42 5.05 -16.00
N GLU A 246 -15.88 5.95 -16.81
CA GLU A 246 -15.24 7.20 -16.38
C GLU A 246 -15.58 8.35 -17.32
N THR A 247 -15.99 9.48 -16.76
CA THR A 247 -16.28 10.71 -17.51
C THR A 247 -15.20 11.75 -17.27
N ARG A 248 -14.69 12.38 -18.34
CA ARG A 248 -13.71 13.47 -18.27
C ARG A 248 -14.11 14.63 -19.17
N GLU A 249 -14.01 15.86 -18.66
CA GLU A 249 -14.19 17.07 -19.45
C GLU A 249 -12.94 17.37 -20.30
N LEU A 250 -13.14 17.70 -21.57
CA LEU A 250 -12.07 18.06 -22.51
C LEU A 250 -11.85 19.57 -22.51
N ARG A 251 -10.65 20.01 -22.95
CA ARG A 251 -10.33 21.45 -23.10
C ARG A 251 -11.29 22.22 -24.02
N SER A 252 -12.02 21.50 -24.88
CA SER A 252 -13.04 22.05 -25.77
C SER A 252 -14.42 22.28 -25.10
N GLY A 253 -14.57 21.91 -23.82
CA GLY A 253 -15.85 21.94 -23.09
C GLY A 253 -16.79 20.75 -23.39
N ARG A 254 -16.37 19.81 -24.24
CA ARG A 254 -17.09 18.54 -24.48
C ARG A 254 -16.74 17.53 -23.39
N THR A 255 -17.69 16.67 -23.03
CA THR A 255 -17.46 15.57 -22.09
C THR A 255 -17.15 14.28 -22.87
N LEU A 256 -16.10 13.58 -22.46
CA LEU A 256 -15.75 12.25 -22.95
C LEU A 256 -16.11 11.22 -21.89
N LEU A 257 -17.01 10.30 -22.22
CA LEU A 257 -17.22 9.07 -21.47
C LEU A 257 -16.32 7.99 -22.05
N THR A 258 -15.53 7.35 -21.20
CA THR A 258 -14.77 6.15 -21.51
C THR A 258 -15.27 5.03 -20.62
N PHE A 259 -15.75 3.94 -21.20
CA PHE A 259 -16.23 2.78 -20.46
C PHE A 259 -15.76 1.50 -21.11
N LYS A 260 -15.67 0.43 -20.32
CA LYS A 260 -15.24 -0.90 -20.79
C LYS A 260 -16.38 -1.88 -20.62
N ILE A 261 -16.64 -2.64 -21.68
CA ILE A 261 -17.70 -3.64 -21.71
C ILE A 261 -17.11 -5.02 -21.99
N THR A 262 -17.75 -6.06 -21.45
CA THR A 262 -17.47 -7.46 -21.77
C THR A 262 -18.77 -8.22 -21.97
N ASP A 263 -18.84 -9.08 -22.97
CA ASP A 263 -19.92 -10.06 -23.14
C ASP A 263 -19.53 -11.44 -22.56
N TYR A 264 -18.40 -11.50 -21.83
CA TYR A 264 -17.71 -12.68 -21.32
C TYR A 264 -17.00 -13.56 -22.37
N THR A 265 -17.04 -13.20 -23.66
CA THR A 265 -16.19 -13.78 -24.71
C THR A 265 -14.91 -12.96 -24.87
N ASP A 266 -15.03 -11.64 -24.94
CA ASP A 266 -13.91 -10.68 -24.93
C ASP A 266 -14.34 -9.37 -24.24
N SER A 267 -13.51 -8.33 -24.32
CA SER A 267 -13.73 -7.02 -23.74
C SER A 267 -13.27 -5.93 -24.70
N ILE A 268 -14.03 -4.84 -24.78
CA ILE A 268 -13.64 -3.69 -25.60
C ILE A 268 -13.79 -2.38 -24.83
N LEU A 269 -12.90 -1.43 -25.13
CA LEU A 269 -12.99 -0.06 -24.64
C LEU A 269 -13.89 0.74 -25.58
N VAL A 270 -14.84 1.47 -25.00
CA VAL A 270 -15.77 2.33 -25.71
C VAL A 270 -15.56 3.79 -25.30
N LYS A 271 -15.45 4.67 -26.29
CA LYS A 271 -15.38 6.12 -26.14
C LYS A 271 -16.61 6.78 -26.74
N MET A 272 -17.24 7.67 -25.97
CA MET A 272 -18.35 8.49 -26.42
C MET A 272 -18.12 9.95 -26.09
N PHE A 273 -18.33 10.82 -27.07
CA PHE A 273 -18.18 12.26 -26.90
C PHE A 273 -19.55 12.92 -26.86
N SER A 274 -19.80 13.77 -25.87
CA SER A 274 -21.02 14.57 -25.81
C SER A 274 -21.15 15.44 -27.05
N ARG A 275 -22.36 15.56 -27.59
CA ARG A 275 -22.68 16.45 -28.72
C ARG A 275 -23.07 17.83 -28.21
N ASP A 276 -23.84 17.85 -27.13
CA ASP A 276 -24.33 19.04 -26.45
C ASP A 276 -24.24 18.88 -24.92
N LYS A 277 -24.80 19.84 -24.18
CA LYS A 277 -24.86 19.80 -22.71
C LYS A 277 -25.95 18.86 -22.18
N GLU A 278 -26.91 18.48 -23.02
CA GLU A 278 -28.03 17.59 -22.66
C GLU A 278 -27.59 16.12 -22.61
N ASP A 279 -26.56 15.76 -23.38
CA ASP A 279 -25.91 14.44 -23.32
C ASP A 279 -25.15 14.17 -22.00
N ILE A 280 -24.71 15.22 -21.28
CA ILE A 280 -23.81 15.06 -20.11
C ILE A 280 -24.44 14.21 -18.99
N PRO A 281 -25.69 14.46 -18.54
CA PRO A 281 -26.35 13.62 -17.55
C PRO A 281 -26.54 12.17 -18.02
N LEU A 282 -26.82 11.96 -19.32
CA LEU A 282 -27.01 10.62 -19.89
C LEU A 282 -25.71 9.82 -19.91
N LEU A 283 -24.59 10.46 -20.27
CA LEU A 283 -23.26 9.83 -20.23
C LEU A 283 -22.85 9.48 -18.80
N GLN A 284 -23.14 10.35 -17.82
CA GLN A 284 -22.89 10.09 -16.40
C GLN A 284 -23.79 8.99 -15.82
N ALA A 285 -24.93 8.71 -16.45
CA ALA A 285 -25.82 7.63 -16.04
C ALA A 285 -25.26 6.23 -16.34
N ILE A 286 -24.28 6.11 -17.25
CA ILE A 286 -23.61 4.83 -17.51
C ILE A 286 -22.68 4.48 -16.35
N LYS A 287 -23.07 3.45 -15.58
CA LYS A 287 -22.38 3.00 -14.37
C LYS A 287 -21.97 1.53 -14.48
N LYS A 288 -20.95 1.17 -13.68
CA LYS A 288 -20.56 -0.24 -13.48
C LYS A 288 -21.77 -1.04 -13.00
N GLY A 289 -21.99 -2.22 -13.56
CA GLY A 289 -23.14 -3.06 -13.25
C GLY A 289 -24.23 -3.08 -14.32
N MET A 290 -24.23 -2.09 -15.22
CA MET A 290 -25.21 -2.01 -16.30
C MET A 290 -24.84 -2.95 -17.45
N TRP A 291 -25.86 -3.53 -18.07
CA TRP A 291 -25.73 -4.13 -19.39
C TRP A 291 -26.17 -3.12 -20.45
N VAL A 292 -25.38 -3.01 -21.50
CA VAL A 292 -25.63 -2.05 -22.57
C VAL A 292 -25.45 -2.71 -23.93
N LYS A 293 -26.25 -2.25 -24.89
CA LYS A 293 -26.04 -2.43 -26.32
C LYS A 293 -25.43 -1.15 -26.85
N VAL A 294 -24.35 -1.26 -27.59
CA VAL A 294 -23.61 -0.12 -28.12
C VAL A 294 -23.50 -0.27 -29.63
N ARG A 295 -23.70 0.84 -30.35
CA ARG A 295 -23.47 0.89 -31.80
C ARG A 295 -22.52 2.00 -32.17
N GLY A 296 -21.55 1.71 -33.03
CA GLY A 296 -20.39 2.58 -33.24
C GLY A 296 -19.38 1.98 -34.20
N GLY A 297 -18.34 2.74 -34.55
CA GLY A 297 -17.23 2.24 -35.37
C GLY A 297 -16.07 1.75 -34.50
N ILE A 298 -15.37 0.71 -34.95
CA ILE A 298 -14.13 0.21 -34.35
C ILE A 298 -12.95 0.88 -35.06
N GLN A 299 -12.05 1.49 -34.29
CA GLN A 299 -10.89 2.21 -34.79
C GLN A 299 -9.67 1.88 -33.94
N ASN A 300 -8.49 1.83 -34.55
CA ASN A 300 -7.25 1.71 -33.81
C ASN A 300 -6.92 3.04 -33.10
N ASP A 301 -6.87 3.00 -31.77
CA ASP A 301 -6.48 4.15 -30.97
C ASP A 301 -4.97 4.07 -30.67
N THR A 302 -4.18 4.96 -31.28
CA THR A 302 -2.72 4.94 -31.13
C THR A 302 -2.21 5.30 -29.74
N PHE A 303 -3.04 5.93 -28.90
CA PHE A 303 -2.68 6.24 -27.51
C PHE A 303 -2.91 5.03 -26.60
N VAL A 304 -4.03 4.33 -26.77
CA VAL A 304 -4.35 3.08 -26.06
C VAL A 304 -3.55 1.89 -26.63
N ARG A 305 -3.15 1.98 -27.91
CA ARG A 305 -2.50 0.94 -28.71
C ARG A 305 -3.38 -0.31 -28.86
N ASP A 306 -4.68 -0.10 -29.04
CA ASP A 306 -5.67 -1.16 -29.11
C ASP A 306 -6.87 -0.73 -29.98
N LEU A 307 -7.69 -1.69 -30.40
CA LEU A 307 -8.97 -1.41 -31.05
C LEU A 307 -9.95 -0.83 -30.03
N VAL A 308 -10.55 0.30 -30.39
CA VAL A 308 -11.49 1.04 -29.55
C VAL A 308 -12.76 1.29 -30.33
N MET A 309 -13.89 1.11 -29.65
CA MET A 309 -15.19 1.48 -30.21
C MET A 309 -15.46 2.96 -29.97
N ILE A 310 -15.72 3.71 -31.04
CA ILE A 310 -16.31 5.05 -30.98
C ILE A 310 -17.82 4.89 -31.00
N GLY A 311 -18.43 4.95 -29.81
CA GLY A 311 -19.86 4.76 -29.61
C GLY A 311 -20.68 5.96 -30.09
N ASN A 312 -21.70 5.69 -30.90
CA ASN A 312 -22.65 6.69 -31.38
C ASN A 312 -23.99 6.59 -30.66
N ASP A 313 -24.42 5.36 -30.38
CA ASP A 313 -25.69 5.02 -29.74
C ASP A 313 -25.46 4.02 -28.61
N VAL A 314 -26.20 4.17 -27.51
CA VAL A 314 -26.20 3.23 -26.37
C VAL A 314 -27.63 2.99 -25.89
N ASN A 315 -28.00 1.73 -25.74
CA ASN A 315 -29.26 1.31 -25.15
C ASN A 315 -28.97 0.45 -23.93
N GLN A 316 -29.54 0.76 -22.78
CA GLN A 316 -29.53 -0.14 -21.64
C GLN A 316 -30.32 -1.41 -21.98
N LEU A 317 -29.72 -2.55 -21.67
CA LEU A 317 -30.33 -3.86 -21.74
C LEU A 317 -30.52 -4.40 -20.33
N THR A 318 -31.55 -5.22 -20.17
CA THR A 318 -31.60 -6.18 -19.06
C THR A 318 -31.11 -7.49 -19.65
N PRO A 319 -29.99 -8.05 -19.17
CA PRO A 319 -29.47 -9.31 -19.70
C PRO A 319 -30.49 -10.43 -19.42
N ASP A 320 -30.57 -11.39 -20.33
CA ASP A 320 -31.31 -12.62 -20.04
C ASP A 320 -30.43 -13.51 -19.16
N GLU A 321 -30.48 -13.26 -17.85
CA GLU A 321 -29.76 -14.07 -16.88
C GLU A 321 -30.39 -15.47 -16.80
N ARG A 322 -29.55 -16.48 -16.50
CA ARG A 322 -30.05 -17.84 -16.26
C ARG A 322 -31.08 -17.80 -15.12
N LYS A 323 -32.28 -18.31 -15.39
CA LYS A 323 -33.37 -18.43 -14.42
C LYS A 323 -33.54 -19.87 -13.99
N ASP A 324 -33.89 -20.07 -12.73
CA ASP A 324 -34.39 -21.35 -12.23
C ASP A 324 -35.91 -21.37 -12.47
N THR A 325 -36.35 -22.20 -13.42
CA THR A 325 -37.75 -22.30 -13.84
C THR A 325 -38.55 -23.36 -13.09
N ALA A 326 -37.97 -24.04 -12.09
CA ALA A 326 -38.70 -25.01 -11.29
C ALA A 326 -39.78 -24.32 -10.44
N ASP A 327 -40.80 -25.07 -10.01
CA ASP A 327 -41.84 -24.55 -9.12
C ASP A 327 -41.25 -24.18 -7.75
N GLU A 328 -41.91 -23.26 -7.03
CA GLU A 328 -41.43 -22.77 -5.72
C GLU A 328 -41.30 -23.90 -4.68
N SER A 329 -42.13 -24.94 -4.79
CA SER A 329 -42.08 -26.10 -3.89
C SER A 329 -40.95 -27.09 -4.17
N GLU A 330 -40.28 -26.98 -5.33
CA GLU A 330 -39.29 -27.95 -5.81
C GLU A 330 -37.91 -27.31 -6.08
N LYS A 331 -37.64 -26.16 -5.45
CA LYS A 331 -36.35 -25.47 -5.63
C LYS A 331 -35.19 -26.29 -5.08
N ARG A 332 -34.14 -26.38 -5.89
CA ARG A 332 -32.88 -27.07 -5.56
C ARG A 332 -32.20 -26.44 -4.34
N VAL A 333 -31.46 -27.25 -3.59
CA VAL A 333 -30.45 -26.81 -2.63
C VAL A 333 -29.09 -27.28 -3.14
N GLU A 334 -28.14 -26.35 -3.25
CA GLU A 334 -26.74 -26.71 -3.52
C GLU A 334 -26.07 -27.20 -2.24
N LEU A 335 -25.44 -28.36 -2.30
CA LEU A 335 -24.83 -29.05 -1.14
C LEU A 335 -23.30 -29.14 -1.24
N HIS A 336 -22.72 -28.84 -2.39
CA HIS A 336 -21.27 -28.85 -2.60
C HIS A 336 -20.88 -27.61 -3.41
N LEU A 337 -20.14 -26.69 -2.80
CA LEU A 337 -19.79 -25.41 -3.40
C LEU A 337 -18.44 -24.88 -2.90
N HIS A 338 -17.64 -24.41 -3.85
CA HIS A 338 -16.35 -23.76 -3.61
C HIS A 338 -16.43 -22.26 -3.76
N THR A 339 -15.81 -21.54 -2.84
CA THR A 339 -15.69 -20.08 -2.85
C THR A 339 -14.26 -19.66 -3.15
N THR A 340 -14.01 -18.35 -3.26
CA THR A 340 -12.65 -17.78 -3.34
C THR A 340 -11.71 -18.18 -2.19
N MET A 341 -12.21 -18.81 -1.12
CA MET A 341 -11.38 -19.32 -0.03
C MET A 341 -10.87 -20.75 -0.28
N SER A 342 -11.44 -21.49 -1.24
CA SER A 342 -10.81 -22.69 -1.79
C SER A 342 -9.57 -22.29 -2.58
N GLN A 343 -8.40 -22.51 -2.00
CA GLN A 343 -7.13 -21.97 -2.47
C GLN A 343 -6.86 -22.32 -3.95
N MET A 344 -6.75 -21.28 -4.79
CA MET A 344 -6.47 -21.38 -6.23
C MET A 344 -7.50 -22.18 -7.05
N ASP A 345 -8.70 -22.40 -6.51
CA ASP A 345 -9.74 -23.21 -7.16
C ASP A 345 -11.04 -22.41 -7.36
N GLY A 346 -11.65 -21.91 -6.29
CA GLY A 346 -12.89 -21.15 -6.40
C GLY A 346 -12.67 -19.71 -6.88
N ILE A 347 -13.51 -19.26 -7.83
CA ILE A 347 -13.40 -17.94 -8.47
C ILE A 347 -14.49 -16.94 -8.07
N VAL A 348 -15.53 -17.39 -7.37
CA VAL A 348 -16.67 -16.55 -6.95
C VAL A 348 -16.77 -16.50 -5.43
N SER A 349 -17.04 -15.30 -4.91
CA SER A 349 -17.18 -15.04 -3.47
C SER A 349 -18.45 -15.66 -2.90
N ALA A 350 -18.44 -16.07 -1.62
CA ALA A 350 -19.58 -16.67 -0.95
C ALA A 350 -20.85 -15.80 -1.01
N GLY A 351 -20.71 -14.47 -0.88
CA GLY A 351 -21.84 -13.56 -0.91
C GLY A 351 -22.59 -13.53 -2.25
N LYS A 352 -21.88 -13.69 -3.37
CA LYS A 352 -22.48 -13.75 -4.71
C LYS A 352 -23.27 -15.04 -4.91
N TYR A 353 -22.75 -16.17 -4.42
CA TYR A 353 -23.50 -17.43 -4.47
C TYR A 353 -24.79 -17.36 -3.64
N VAL A 354 -24.72 -16.77 -2.45
CA VAL A 354 -25.91 -16.58 -1.61
C VAL A 354 -26.92 -15.64 -2.27
N GLU A 355 -26.46 -14.54 -2.88
CA GLU A 355 -27.32 -13.64 -3.66
C GLU A 355 -27.99 -14.38 -4.83
N GLN A 356 -27.24 -15.20 -5.55
CA GLN A 356 -27.77 -15.98 -6.68
C GLN A 356 -28.80 -17.02 -6.24
N ALA A 357 -28.52 -17.74 -5.14
CA ALA A 357 -29.46 -18.67 -4.52
C ALA A 357 -30.78 -17.97 -4.13
N ALA A 358 -30.69 -16.75 -3.59
CA ALA A 358 -31.86 -15.92 -3.30
C ALA A 358 -32.65 -15.53 -4.55
N LYS A 359 -31.96 -15.12 -5.62
CA LYS A 359 -32.61 -14.79 -6.91
C LYS A 359 -33.32 -15.99 -7.54
N TRP A 360 -32.78 -17.20 -7.37
CA TRP A 360 -33.39 -18.44 -7.85
C TRP A 360 -34.45 -19.03 -6.92
N GLY A 361 -34.63 -18.46 -5.72
CA GLY A 361 -35.60 -18.95 -4.74
C GLY A 361 -35.17 -20.23 -4.02
N HIS A 362 -33.87 -20.55 -4.01
CA HIS A 362 -33.36 -21.74 -3.32
C HIS A 362 -33.54 -21.57 -1.80
N PRO A 363 -34.03 -22.57 -1.06
CA PRO A 363 -34.30 -22.41 0.38
C PRO A 363 -33.02 -22.41 1.23
N ALA A 364 -31.93 -22.95 0.69
CA ALA A 364 -30.63 -23.00 1.35
C ALA A 364 -29.47 -23.11 0.34
N VAL A 365 -28.26 -22.85 0.79
CA VAL A 365 -27.01 -23.05 0.03
C VAL A 365 -25.89 -23.53 0.96
N ALA A 366 -25.15 -24.56 0.59
CA ALA A 366 -23.99 -25.02 1.33
C ALA A 366 -22.70 -24.31 0.89
N ILE A 367 -21.74 -24.19 1.81
CA ILE A 367 -20.37 -23.73 1.56
C ILE A 367 -19.43 -24.82 2.05
N THR A 368 -18.63 -25.41 1.16
CA THR A 368 -17.80 -26.60 1.43
C THR A 368 -16.41 -26.40 0.83
N ASP A 369 -15.68 -25.39 1.29
CA ASP A 369 -14.33 -25.11 0.79
C ASP A 369 -13.33 -26.23 1.15
N HIS A 370 -12.26 -26.35 0.34
CA HIS A 370 -11.20 -27.35 0.49
C HIS A 370 -10.38 -27.15 1.76
N GLY A 371 -10.54 -28.02 2.76
CA GLY A 371 -9.73 -28.05 3.97
C GLY A 371 -9.83 -26.80 4.85
N VAL A 372 -10.71 -25.86 4.52
CA VAL A 372 -10.85 -24.56 5.21
C VAL A 372 -12.31 -24.13 5.36
N VAL A 373 -12.55 -23.21 6.29
CA VAL A 373 -13.87 -22.60 6.57
C VAL A 373 -13.84 -21.07 6.56
N GLN A 374 -12.86 -20.49 5.86
CA GLN A 374 -12.57 -19.05 5.91
C GLN A 374 -13.71 -18.19 5.32
N ALA A 375 -14.55 -18.74 4.45
CA ALA A 375 -15.67 -18.04 3.84
C ALA A 375 -16.88 -17.83 4.78
N PHE A 376 -16.89 -18.49 5.94
CA PHE A 376 -18.05 -18.50 6.84
C PHE A 376 -18.50 -17.09 7.30
N PRO A 377 -17.62 -16.14 7.67
CA PRO A 377 -18.06 -14.81 8.10
C PRO A 377 -18.78 -14.03 7.00
N GLU A 378 -18.28 -14.12 5.75
CA GLU A 378 -18.92 -13.50 4.59
C GLU A 378 -20.26 -14.16 4.30
N ALA A 379 -20.30 -15.50 4.26
CA ALA A 379 -21.49 -16.28 4.01
C ALA A 379 -22.59 -16.00 5.05
N TYR A 380 -22.23 -15.89 6.33
CA TYR A 380 -23.16 -15.53 7.40
C TYR A 380 -23.80 -14.17 7.19
N SER A 381 -22.98 -13.17 6.86
CA SER A 381 -23.45 -11.81 6.61
C SER A 381 -24.36 -11.73 5.39
N ALA A 382 -24.01 -12.43 4.31
CA ALA A 382 -24.82 -12.53 3.09
C ALA A 382 -26.13 -13.29 3.32
N GLY A 383 -26.09 -14.41 4.05
CA GLY A 383 -27.27 -15.22 4.37
C GLY A 383 -28.31 -14.41 5.14
N LYS A 384 -27.88 -13.64 6.15
CA LYS A 384 -28.75 -12.70 6.87
C LYS A 384 -29.34 -11.63 5.97
N LYS A 385 -28.51 -11.02 5.12
CA LYS A 385 -28.92 -9.92 4.24
C LYS A 385 -29.97 -10.37 3.22
N HIS A 386 -29.80 -11.56 2.66
CA HIS A 386 -30.64 -12.07 1.56
C HIS A 386 -31.70 -13.09 2.01
N GLY A 387 -31.79 -13.40 3.32
CA GLY A 387 -32.80 -14.31 3.87
C GLY A 387 -32.60 -15.78 3.49
N ILE A 388 -31.37 -16.18 3.13
CA ILE A 388 -31.03 -17.55 2.73
C ILE A 388 -30.38 -18.31 3.88
N LYS A 389 -30.81 -19.55 4.10
CA LYS A 389 -30.19 -20.46 5.05
C LYS A 389 -28.85 -20.96 4.49
N VAL A 390 -27.76 -20.58 5.12
CA VAL A 390 -26.42 -21.08 4.77
C VAL A 390 -26.15 -22.38 5.54
N LEU A 391 -25.71 -23.42 4.83
CA LEU A 391 -25.23 -24.69 5.40
C LEU A 391 -23.69 -24.64 5.46
N TYR A 392 -23.16 -24.54 6.67
CA TYR A 392 -21.73 -24.44 6.89
C TYR A 392 -21.10 -25.84 6.84
N GLY A 393 -20.33 -26.11 5.79
CA GLY A 393 -19.66 -27.38 5.57
C GLY A 393 -18.15 -27.22 5.34
N LEU A 394 -17.51 -28.35 5.09
CA LEU A 394 -16.07 -28.46 4.85
C LEU A 394 -15.85 -29.63 3.90
N GLU A 395 -15.08 -29.42 2.84
CA GLU A 395 -14.53 -30.55 2.09
C GLU A 395 -13.22 -30.96 2.75
N ALA A 396 -13.21 -32.11 3.42
CA ALA A 396 -12.07 -32.58 4.20
C ALA A 396 -11.33 -33.69 3.45
N ASN A 397 -9.99 -33.62 3.47
CA ASN A 397 -9.14 -34.72 3.03
C ASN A 397 -9.04 -35.74 4.16
N VAL A 398 -9.56 -36.96 3.93
CA VAL A 398 -9.52 -38.07 4.88
C VAL A 398 -8.56 -39.14 4.35
N VAL A 399 -7.74 -39.69 5.23
CA VAL A 399 -6.86 -40.84 4.96
C VAL A 399 -7.26 -41.99 5.88
N ASP A 400 -7.18 -43.23 5.39
CA ASP A 400 -7.43 -44.42 6.21
C ASP A 400 -6.35 -44.56 7.28
N ASP A 401 -6.76 -44.90 8.51
CA ASP A 401 -5.83 -45.35 9.55
C ASP A 401 -5.21 -46.69 9.11
N GLY A 402 -3.88 -46.83 9.19
CA GLY A 402 -3.15 -47.99 8.65
C GLY A 402 -3.48 -49.34 9.31
N VAL A 403 -2.90 -50.43 8.77
CA VAL A 403 -3.03 -51.82 9.27
C VAL A 403 -2.69 -51.91 10.77
N PRO A 404 -3.47 -52.64 11.60
CA PRO A 404 -3.20 -52.79 13.03
C PRO A 404 -1.80 -53.36 13.30
N ILE A 405 -0.99 -52.63 14.07
CA ILE A 405 0.40 -52.99 14.39
C ILE A 405 0.56 -53.72 15.73
N ALA A 406 -0.53 -53.90 16.49
CA ALA A 406 -0.54 -54.59 17.78
C ALA A 406 -1.66 -55.64 17.82
N TYR A 407 -1.35 -56.81 18.37
CA TYR A 407 -2.30 -57.91 18.57
C TYR A 407 -2.35 -58.26 20.07
N ASN A 408 -3.54 -58.63 20.57
CA ASN A 408 -3.77 -58.96 21.98
C ASN A 408 -3.34 -57.84 22.96
N GLU A 409 -3.81 -56.63 22.71
CA GLU A 409 -3.51 -55.46 23.52
C GLU A 409 -3.85 -55.68 25.01
N SER A 410 -2.92 -55.31 25.89
CA SER A 410 -3.13 -55.34 27.34
C SER A 410 -2.42 -54.16 28.01
N HIS A 411 -3.00 -53.63 29.08
CA HIS A 411 -2.40 -52.51 29.81
C HIS A 411 -1.27 -53.01 30.71
N ARG A 412 -0.03 -52.63 30.39
CA ARG A 412 1.18 -53.08 31.09
C ARG A 412 2.22 -51.97 31.22
N LEU A 413 3.11 -52.10 32.20
CA LEU A 413 4.25 -51.21 32.37
C LEU A 413 5.44 -51.73 31.57
N LEU A 414 5.80 -51.02 30.49
CA LEU A 414 6.87 -51.43 29.56
C LEU A 414 8.23 -51.69 30.25
N MET A 415 8.54 -51.01 31.35
CA MET A 415 9.83 -51.19 32.02
C MET A 415 9.93 -52.49 32.84
N GLU A 416 8.80 -53.11 33.19
CA GLU A 416 8.74 -54.28 34.07
C GLU A 416 8.61 -55.60 33.30
N ASP A 417 8.20 -55.53 32.03
CA ASP A 417 8.01 -56.68 31.14
C ASP A 417 9.27 -57.08 30.35
N GLU A 418 9.24 -58.31 29.84
CA GLU A 418 10.25 -58.84 28.94
C GLU A 418 9.76 -58.76 27.49
N PHE A 419 10.59 -58.20 26.61
CA PHE A 419 10.35 -58.12 25.17
C PHE A 419 11.32 -59.04 24.45
N VAL A 420 10.83 -59.77 23.48
CA VAL A 420 11.66 -60.54 22.55
C VAL A 420 11.54 -59.88 21.19
N VAL A 421 12.61 -59.19 20.79
CA VAL A 421 12.74 -58.66 19.44
C VAL A 421 13.41 -59.74 18.60
N PHE A 422 12.75 -60.19 17.54
CA PHE A 422 13.25 -61.29 16.71
C PHE A 422 13.14 -60.97 15.22
N ASP A 423 13.98 -61.63 14.45
CA ASP A 423 14.04 -61.56 13.00
C ASP A 423 14.27 -62.97 12.44
N VAL A 424 13.83 -63.19 11.21
CA VAL A 424 13.98 -64.47 10.51
C VAL A 424 14.47 -64.25 9.09
N GLU A 425 15.41 -65.09 8.68
CA GLU A 425 15.80 -65.20 7.28
C GLU A 425 15.15 -66.45 6.68
N THR A 426 14.76 -66.38 5.41
CA THR A 426 14.07 -67.50 4.74
C THR A 426 14.63 -67.76 3.33
N THR A 427 14.24 -68.88 2.72
CA THR A 427 14.62 -69.23 1.33
C THR A 427 14.00 -68.30 0.26
N GLY A 428 13.21 -67.27 0.64
CA GLY A 428 12.61 -66.30 -0.28
C GLY A 428 11.86 -65.14 0.40
N LEU A 429 10.93 -64.50 -0.34
CA LEU A 429 10.16 -63.34 0.15
C LEU A 429 8.69 -63.65 0.47
N SER A 430 8.29 -64.93 0.40
CA SER A 430 6.92 -65.38 0.65
C SER A 430 6.82 -66.24 1.91
N ALA A 431 5.93 -65.85 2.82
CA ALA A 431 5.55 -66.60 4.02
C ALA A 431 5.05 -68.02 3.76
N VAL A 432 4.44 -68.25 2.58
CA VAL A 432 3.67 -69.46 2.28
C VAL A 432 4.54 -70.52 1.61
N TYR A 433 5.54 -70.09 0.84
CA TYR A 433 6.30 -70.98 -0.05
C TYR A 433 7.77 -71.13 0.33
N ASN A 434 8.27 -70.37 1.32
CA ASN A 434 9.69 -70.39 1.70
C ASN A 434 9.88 -70.88 3.14
N THR A 435 11.06 -71.43 3.38
CA THR A 435 11.43 -72.08 4.63
C THR A 435 12.38 -71.18 5.42
N ILE A 436 12.19 -71.10 6.74
CA ILE A 436 13.11 -70.35 7.62
C ILE A 436 14.49 -71.01 7.59
N ILE A 437 15.54 -70.22 7.42
CA ILE A 437 16.95 -70.67 7.42
C ILE A 437 17.73 -70.15 8.63
N GLU A 438 17.28 -69.05 9.23
CA GLU A 438 17.81 -68.51 10.49
C GLU A 438 16.69 -67.88 11.31
N LEU A 439 16.78 -68.04 12.64
CA LEU A 439 16.01 -67.27 13.60
C LEU A 439 16.96 -66.64 14.61
N ALA A 440 16.98 -65.30 14.64
CA ALA A 440 17.77 -64.51 15.57
C ALA A 440 16.86 -63.67 16.47
N ALA A 441 17.13 -63.63 17.78
CA ALA A 441 16.33 -62.88 18.73
C ALA A 441 17.13 -62.35 19.92
N VAL A 442 16.68 -61.23 20.47
CA VAL A 442 17.19 -60.63 21.70
C VAL A 442 16.08 -60.44 22.70
N LYS A 443 16.33 -60.79 23.96
CA LYS A 443 15.42 -60.57 25.07
C LYS A 443 15.82 -59.31 25.83
N ILE A 444 14.88 -58.40 26.04
CA ILE A 444 15.10 -57.07 26.62
C ILE A 444 14.22 -56.91 27.86
N LYS A 445 14.79 -56.40 28.95
CA LYS A 445 14.06 -56.02 30.18
C LYS A 445 14.64 -54.74 30.75
N GLY A 446 13.80 -53.77 31.10
CA GLY A 446 14.27 -52.47 31.61
C GLY A 446 15.16 -51.69 30.63
N GLY A 447 15.09 -51.98 29.33
CA GLY A 447 15.91 -51.37 28.29
C GLY A 447 17.28 -52.05 28.05
N GLU A 448 17.61 -53.11 28.78
CA GLU A 448 18.87 -53.85 28.61
C GLU A 448 18.64 -55.24 27.99
N ILE A 449 19.57 -55.68 27.15
CA ILE A 449 19.55 -57.04 26.59
C ILE A 449 19.99 -58.02 27.69
N ILE A 450 19.07 -58.89 28.10
CA ILE A 450 19.29 -59.88 29.15
C ILE A 450 19.63 -61.28 28.61
N ASP A 451 19.28 -61.56 27.34
CA ASP A 451 19.56 -62.85 26.71
C ASP A 451 19.50 -62.77 25.17
N ARG A 452 20.08 -63.76 24.48
CA ARG A 452 20.09 -63.87 23.01
C ARG A 452 19.79 -65.30 22.56
N PHE A 453 19.09 -65.43 21.45
CA PHE A 453 18.82 -66.70 20.77
C PHE A 453 19.23 -66.59 19.31
N GLU A 454 19.94 -67.59 18.80
CA GLU A 454 20.34 -67.68 17.40
C GLU A 454 20.35 -69.15 17.00
N SER A 455 19.72 -69.49 15.88
CA SER A 455 19.74 -70.85 15.35
C SER A 455 19.50 -70.85 13.86
N PHE A 456 20.35 -71.59 13.14
CA PHE A 456 20.08 -71.98 11.76
C PHE A 456 19.07 -73.14 11.72
N ALA A 457 18.38 -73.27 10.59
CA ALA A 457 17.54 -74.41 10.26
C ALA A 457 17.89 -74.95 8.88
N ASP A 458 17.80 -76.27 8.71
CA ASP A 458 18.04 -76.89 7.40
C ASP A 458 16.78 -76.76 6.52
N PRO A 459 16.85 -76.06 5.37
CA PRO A 459 15.71 -75.91 4.47
C PRO A 459 15.45 -77.14 3.60
N HIS A 460 16.34 -78.15 3.60
CA HIS A 460 16.32 -79.33 2.72
C HIS A 460 16.34 -79.03 1.22
N GLU A 461 16.65 -77.81 0.84
CA GLU A 461 16.78 -77.34 -0.54
C GLU A 461 17.99 -76.40 -0.68
N PRO A 462 18.63 -76.35 -1.86
CA PRO A 462 19.75 -75.46 -2.08
C PRO A 462 19.29 -73.99 -2.08
N LEU A 463 20.08 -73.12 -1.44
CA LEU A 463 19.82 -71.68 -1.46
C LEU A 463 20.14 -71.08 -2.84
N THR A 464 19.31 -70.14 -3.29
CA THR A 464 19.61 -69.39 -4.51
C THR A 464 20.72 -68.36 -4.24
N ASN A 465 21.55 -68.05 -5.25
CA ASN A 465 22.58 -67.02 -5.12
C ASN A 465 22.03 -65.70 -4.60
N THR A 466 20.80 -65.33 -4.98
CA THR A 466 20.15 -64.11 -4.52
C THR A 466 19.93 -64.10 -3.00
N ILE A 467 19.51 -65.23 -2.41
CA ILE A 467 19.30 -65.33 -0.96
C ILE A 467 20.63 -65.35 -0.21
N ILE A 468 21.64 -66.04 -0.76
CA ILE A 468 22.99 -66.05 -0.20
C ILE A 468 23.58 -64.62 -0.19
N GLU A 469 23.40 -63.86 -1.28
CA GLU A 469 23.85 -62.47 -1.38
C GLU A 469 23.08 -61.53 -0.45
N LEU A 470 21.78 -61.76 -0.24
CA LEU A 470 20.91 -60.93 0.59
C LEU A 470 21.18 -61.14 2.09
N THR A 471 21.30 -62.39 2.52
CA THR A 471 21.37 -62.79 3.95
C THR A 471 22.79 -63.06 4.43
N GLY A 472 23.72 -63.38 3.51
CA GLY A 472 25.07 -63.84 3.84
C GLY A 472 25.16 -65.30 4.29
N ILE A 473 24.03 -66.02 4.37
CA ILE A 473 23.96 -67.42 4.79
C ILE A 473 24.24 -68.33 3.59
N THR A 474 25.14 -69.30 3.74
CA THR A 474 25.51 -70.24 2.67
C THR A 474 24.90 -71.63 2.89
N ASP A 475 24.79 -72.44 1.83
CA ASP A 475 24.32 -73.84 1.93
C ASP A 475 25.08 -74.65 2.98
N ASP A 476 26.38 -74.40 3.15
CA ASP A 476 27.21 -75.12 4.11
C ASP A 476 26.90 -74.71 5.57
N MET A 477 26.30 -73.54 5.80
CA MET A 477 25.89 -73.09 7.14
C MET A 477 24.59 -73.74 7.60
N VAL A 478 23.67 -74.01 6.67
CA VAL A 478 22.33 -74.52 6.96
C VAL A 478 22.22 -76.05 6.81
N ARG A 479 23.06 -76.68 5.99
CA ARG A 479 23.03 -78.12 5.76
C ARG A 479 23.35 -78.91 7.04
N GLY A 480 22.44 -79.81 7.43
CA GLY A 480 22.56 -80.65 8.62
C GLY A 480 22.22 -79.93 9.93
N GLN A 481 21.69 -78.70 9.86
CA GLN A 481 21.14 -77.98 11.01
C GLN A 481 19.79 -78.58 11.43
N PRO A 482 19.24 -78.21 12.61
CA PRO A 482 17.96 -78.72 13.06
C PRO A 482 16.81 -78.37 12.10
N GLU A 483 15.74 -79.17 12.17
CA GLU A 483 14.48 -78.85 11.48
C GLU A 483 13.89 -77.53 11.96
N VAL A 484 13.23 -76.77 11.08
CA VAL A 484 12.55 -75.50 11.43
C VAL A 484 11.60 -75.68 12.62
N SER A 485 10.86 -76.81 12.65
CA SER A 485 9.95 -77.12 13.76
C SER A 485 10.65 -77.25 15.12
N GLU A 486 11.89 -77.74 15.12
CA GLU A 486 12.71 -77.83 16.33
C GLU A 486 13.22 -76.45 16.75
N VAL A 487 13.68 -75.64 15.79
CA VAL A 487 14.13 -74.26 16.03
C VAL A 487 13.00 -73.41 16.62
N LEU A 488 11.81 -73.46 16.02
CA LEU A 488 10.63 -72.73 16.51
C LEU A 488 10.19 -73.20 17.90
N ARG A 489 10.27 -74.50 18.19
CA ARG A 489 9.99 -75.03 19.54
C ARG A 489 10.99 -74.51 20.56
N LYS A 490 12.29 -74.56 20.25
CA LYS A 490 13.35 -74.02 21.13
C LYS A 490 13.18 -72.52 21.34
N PHE A 491 12.85 -71.78 20.29
CA PHE A 491 12.58 -70.35 20.37
C PHE A 491 11.36 -70.05 21.26
N LYS A 492 10.25 -70.78 21.08
CA LYS A 492 9.05 -70.64 21.92
C LYS A 492 9.34 -70.93 23.39
N ASP A 493 10.05 -72.02 23.68
CA ASP A 493 10.41 -72.41 25.04
C ASP A 493 11.37 -71.39 25.70
N TRP A 494 12.22 -70.76 24.89
CA TRP A 494 13.13 -69.70 25.33
C TRP A 494 12.40 -68.36 25.54
N ALA A 495 11.48 -67.98 24.65
CA ALA A 495 10.73 -66.73 24.69
C ALA A 495 9.64 -66.72 25.78
N LYS A 496 9.01 -67.87 26.05
CA LYS A 496 7.94 -68.05 27.05
C LYS A 496 6.82 -67.02 26.86
N ASP A 497 6.49 -66.28 27.93
CA ASP A 497 5.39 -65.31 27.98
C ASP A 497 5.83 -63.88 27.62
N ALA A 498 7.04 -63.71 27.07
CA ALA A 498 7.56 -62.41 26.66
C ALA A 498 6.77 -61.81 25.49
N ILE A 499 6.75 -60.48 25.42
CA ILE A 499 6.09 -59.73 24.35
C ILE A 499 6.94 -59.85 23.09
N LEU A 500 6.37 -60.43 22.03
CA LEU A 500 7.05 -60.62 20.76
C LEU A 500 6.98 -59.35 19.90
N VAL A 501 8.12 -58.92 19.39
CA VAL A 501 8.27 -57.74 18.53
C VAL A 501 9.05 -58.15 17.27
N ALA A 502 8.48 -57.90 16.10
CA ALA A 502 9.13 -58.17 14.81
C ALA A 502 8.69 -57.14 13.77
N HIS A 503 9.58 -56.87 12.81
CA HIS A 503 9.23 -56.09 11.64
C HIS A 503 8.50 -57.02 10.66
N ASN A 504 7.25 -56.70 10.30
CA ASN A 504 6.43 -57.49 9.37
C ASN A 504 5.98 -58.88 9.91
N ALA A 505 5.55 -58.94 11.18
CA ALA A 505 5.11 -60.17 11.86
C ALA A 505 4.02 -60.97 11.12
N SER A 506 3.21 -60.32 10.27
CA SER A 506 2.20 -60.98 9.41
C SER A 506 2.81 -61.97 8.42
N LEU A 507 4.09 -61.82 8.06
CA LEU A 507 4.83 -62.73 7.19
C LEU A 507 5.23 -64.04 7.92
N ILE A 508 5.14 -64.07 9.25
CA ILE A 508 5.64 -65.17 10.09
C ILE A 508 4.50 -65.94 10.76
N TRP A 509 3.44 -65.24 11.18
CA TRP A 509 2.31 -65.83 11.91
C TRP A 509 1.05 -66.09 11.05
N GLY A 510 1.17 -65.98 9.72
CA GLY A 510 0.09 -66.16 8.76
C GLY A 510 -0.09 -67.57 8.18
N SER A 511 0.49 -68.61 8.79
CA SER A 511 0.36 -70.01 8.39
C SER A 511 -0.35 -70.90 9.42
#